data_AF-A0AA39LZP8-F1
#
_entry.id   AF-A0AA39LZP8-F1
#
_cell.length_a   1.000
_cell.length_b   1.000
_cell.length_c   1.000
_cell.angle_alpha   90.00
_cell.angle_beta   90.00
_cell.angle_gamma   90.00
#
_symmetry.space_group_name_H-M   'P 1'
#
loop_
_entity.id
_entity.type
_entity.pdbx_description
1 polymer ?
#
loop_
_entity_poly.entity_id
_entity_poly.type
_entity_poly.pdbx_seq_one_letter_code
_entity_poly.pdbx_strand_id
1 'polypeptide(L)'
;MARKDLRNDSFYGAEELELLGEVADRGTLRGEPVPAIIQDSAKHFRMKLLHDLDESATQLTTEFRCRSNEISESVRALLGTRQATTEDVTSEQVEHDVPEPLVETSSEINENVESCEPLSCRERPMDTSSASLATDTLSASLANDTSSASLAKDTSSAKDSSPKEMEIWQCQKCRKEFRQNSVLGLLSHIAVHESVSCPCFIEDCSFVCKTASSVGDHLRNRHGFSAEQIKYHQPLLSRLMTQQRDKAKAKLNDYFPPSSCISSKARKTLKRAREESCSDQVADTSASVQLYR
;
A
#
# COMPACT_ATOMS: atom_id res chain seq x y z
N MET A 1 -38.09 -19.67 0.44
CA MET A 1 -36.94 -18.91 0.96
C MET A 1 -36.39 -18.04 -0.16
N ALA A 2 -36.81 -16.77 -0.23
CA ALA A 2 -36.44 -15.83 -1.28
C ALA A 2 -35.10 -15.17 -0.96
N ARG A 3 -34.09 -15.33 -1.83
CA ARG A 3 -32.83 -14.59 -1.77
C ARG A 3 -33.09 -13.18 -2.29
N LYS A 4 -32.97 -12.18 -1.42
CA LYS A 4 -32.94 -10.77 -1.83
C LYS A 4 -31.51 -10.45 -2.28
N ASP A 5 -31.36 -10.18 -3.56
CA ASP A 5 -30.13 -9.63 -4.13
C ASP A 5 -29.95 -8.18 -3.67
N LEU A 6 -29.09 -7.97 -2.67
CA LEU A 6 -28.60 -6.64 -2.31
C LEU A 6 -27.55 -6.23 -3.35
N ARG A 7 -27.96 -5.35 -4.28
CA ARG A 7 -27.01 -4.56 -5.07
C ARG A 7 -26.33 -3.58 -4.12
N ASN A 8 -25.05 -3.80 -3.87
CA ASN A 8 -24.17 -2.80 -3.28
C ASN A 8 -23.82 -1.78 -4.38
N ASP A 9 -24.48 -0.62 -4.35
CA ASP A 9 -24.03 0.54 -5.10
C ASP A 9 -22.74 1.05 -4.45
N SER A 10 -21.62 0.83 -5.13
CA SER A 10 -20.32 1.38 -4.76
C SER A 10 -20.31 2.88 -5.05
N PHE A 11 -20.69 3.67 -4.05
CA PHE A 11 -20.70 5.12 -4.14
C PHE A 11 -19.38 5.69 -3.58
N TYR A 12 -18.36 5.79 -4.43
CA TYR A 12 -17.22 6.71 -4.24
C TYR A 12 -16.73 7.15 -5.63
N GLY A 13 -17.38 8.20 -6.16
CA GLY A 13 -16.92 8.97 -7.31
C GLY A 13 -15.83 9.95 -6.88
N ALA A 14 -14.86 10.18 -7.75
CA ALA A 14 -13.62 10.94 -7.51
C ALA A 14 -13.75 12.46 -7.74
N GLU A 15 -14.89 13.07 -7.45
CA GLU A 15 -15.13 14.50 -7.71
C GLU A 15 -15.70 15.20 -6.46
N GLU A 16 -14.85 15.67 -5.55
CA GLU A 16 -15.19 16.77 -4.63
C GLU A 16 -13.94 17.29 -3.89
N LEU A 17 -13.14 18.14 -4.54
CA LEU A 17 -11.94 18.75 -3.94
C LEU A 17 -11.89 20.30 -4.06
N GLU A 18 -13.01 20.98 -4.26
CA GLU A 18 -13.03 22.47 -4.40
C GLU A 18 -13.89 23.25 -3.39
N LEU A 19 -14.38 22.64 -2.30
CA LEU A 19 -15.37 23.30 -1.42
C LEU A 19 -14.96 23.48 0.05
N LEU A 20 -13.68 23.78 0.33
CA LEU A 20 -13.21 24.10 1.70
C LEU A 20 -12.37 25.38 1.77
N GLY A 21 -12.85 26.47 1.16
CA GLY A 21 -12.18 27.78 1.16
C GLY A 21 -12.84 28.93 1.94
N GLU A 22 -14.10 28.84 2.37
CA GLU A 22 -14.87 30.08 2.71
C GLU A 22 -15.69 30.07 4.01
N VAL A 23 -15.32 29.32 5.05
CA VAL A 23 -16.11 29.29 6.32
C VAL A 23 -15.37 29.88 7.54
N ALA A 24 -14.24 30.55 7.36
CA ALA A 24 -13.51 31.13 8.49
C ALA A 24 -13.98 32.54 8.94
N ASP A 25 -14.85 33.22 8.19
CA ASP A 25 -15.04 34.68 8.38
C ASP A 25 -16.48 35.16 8.65
N ARG A 26 -17.41 34.25 8.99
CA ARG A 26 -18.78 34.64 9.40
C ARG A 26 -19.23 33.90 10.65
N GLY A 27 -18.96 34.46 11.83
CA GLY A 27 -19.33 33.82 13.08
C GLY A 27 -19.28 34.65 14.37
N THR A 28 -19.47 35.97 14.33
CA THR A 28 -19.72 36.77 15.54
C THR A 28 -21.12 37.38 15.49
N LEU A 29 -22.14 36.54 15.58
CA LEU A 29 -23.51 36.98 15.83
C LEU A 29 -24.12 36.13 16.94
N ARG A 30 -24.28 36.78 18.11
CA ARG A 30 -24.79 36.33 19.42
C ARG A 30 -23.71 35.85 20.38
N GLY A 31 -23.36 36.75 21.30
CA GLY A 31 -22.45 36.53 22.42
C GLY A 31 -23.01 35.58 23.48
N GLU A 32 -23.24 34.33 23.11
CA GLU A 32 -23.34 33.26 24.11
C GLU A 32 -21.95 32.66 24.35
N PRO A 33 -21.50 32.58 25.61
CA PRO A 33 -20.21 32.00 25.93
C PRO A 33 -20.19 30.52 25.55
N VAL A 34 -19.20 30.13 24.74
CA VAL A 34 -18.96 28.73 24.38
C VAL A 34 -18.83 27.90 25.66
N PRO A 35 -19.59 26.80 25.83
CA PRO A 35 -19.50 25.96 27.02
C PRO A 35 -18.07 25.47 27.24
N ALA A 36 -17.55 25.64 28.46
CA ALA A 36 -16.17 25.29 28.83
C ALA A 36 -15.78 23.84 28.48
N ILE A 37 -16.77 22.93 28.44
CA ILE A 37 -16.61 21.50 28.11
C ILE A 37 -16.09 21.29 26.66
N ILE A 38 -16.44 22.18 25.72
CA ILE A 38 -16.01 22.09 24.32
C ILE A 38 -14.54 22.52 24.17
N GLN A 39 -14.06 23.44 25.02
CA GLN A 39 -12.68 23.92 24.96
C GLN A 39 -11.66 22.86 25.39
N ASP A 40 -11.98 22.04 26.40
CA ASP A 40 -11.06 21.02 26.89
C ASP A 40 -10.96 19.82 25.94
N SER A 41 -12.07 19.45 25.28
CA SER A 41 -12.06 18.43 24.22
C SER A 41 -11.21 18.86 23.02
N ALA A 42 -11.30 20.14 22.62
CA ALA A 42 -10.49 20.69 21.54
C ALA A 42 -8.99 20.73 21.87
N LYS A 43 -8.62 21.04 23.12
CA LYS A 43 -7.21 21.00 23.57
C LYS A 43 -6.65 19.59 23.58
N HIS A 44 -7.40 18.61 24.09
CA HIS A 44 -6.97 17.21 24.11
C HIS A 44 -6.77 16.67 22.69
N PHE A 45 -7.70 16.98 21.77
CA PHE A 45 -7.58 16.58 20.37
C PHE A 45 -6.39 17.24 19.67
N ARG A 46 -6.14 18.53 19.92
CA ARG A 46 -4.96 19.22 19.38
C ARG A 46 -3.64 18.61 19.87
N MET A 47 -3.56 18.22 21.15
CA MET A 47 -2.38 17.55 21.70
C MET A 47 -2.16 16.17 21.07
N LYS A 48 -3.23 15.39 20.85
CA LYS A 48 -3.14 14.08 20.18
C LYS A 48 -2.66 14.22 18.73
N LEU A 49 -3.16 15.20 17.98
CA LEU A 49 -2.69 15.49 16.63
C LEU A 49 -1.21 15.89 16.58
N LEU A 50 -0.75 16.70 17.55
CA LEU A 50 0.66 17.08 17.63
C LEU A 50 1.56 15.86 17.93
N HIS A 51 1.12 14.97 18.81
CA HIS A 51 1.84 13.73 19.10
C HIS A 51 1.91 12.81 17.87
N ASP A 52 0.79 12.63 17.17
CA ASP A 52 0.74 11.81 15.95
C ASP A 52 1.63 12.38 14.82
N LEU A 53 1.72 13.71 14.71
CA LEU A 53 2.61 14.38 13.76
C LEU A 53 4.09 14.18 14.13
N ASP A 54 4.43 14.26 15.42
CA ASP A 54 5.80 14.04 15.90
C ASP A 54 6.24 12.57 15.72
N GLU A 55 5.35 11.62 16.00
CA GLU A 55 5.58 10.19 15.73
C GLU A 55 5.76 9.92 14.23
N SER A 56 4.98 10.59 13.38
CA SER A 56 5.13 10.45 11.92
C SER A 56 6.42 11.09 11.41
N ALA A 57 6.82 12.24 11.96
CA ALA A 57 8.06 12.92 11.61
C ALA A 57 9.30 12.11 12.04
N THR A 58 9.25 11.49 13.22
CA THR A 58 10.31 10.59 13.69
C THR A 58 10.44 9.34 12.83
N GLN A 59 9.33 8.70 12.44
CA GLN A 59 9.34 7.57 11.50
C GLN A 59 9.98 7.94 10.16
N LEU A 60 9.55 9.05 9.54
CA LEU A 60 10.13 9.53 8.27
C LEU A 60 11.62 9.84 8.39
N THR A 61 12.04 10.42 9.52
CA THR A 61 13.46 10.70 9.79
C THR A 61 14.28 9.42 9.91
N THR A 62 13.73 8.38 10.56
CA THR A 62 14.40 7.08 10.65
C THR A 62 14.50 6.37 9.31
N GLU A 63 13.44 6.38 8.49
CA GLU A 63 13.48 5.81 7.14
C GLU A 63 14.48 6.53 6.24
N PHE A 64 14.53 7.87 6.31
CA PHE A 64 15.50 8.66 5.56
C PHE A 64 16.94 8.35 5.99
N ARG A 65 17.19 8.22 7.30
CA ARG A 65 18.50 7.82 7.83
C ARG A 65 18.91 6.41 7.36
N CYS A 66 17.99 5.44 7.40
CA CYS A 66 18.25 4.09 6.91
C CYS A 66 18.64 4.08 5.42
N ARG A 67 17.86 4.77 4.57
CA ARG A 67 18.17 4.88 3.14
C ARG A 67 19.48 5.60 2.87
N SER A 68 19.77 6.64 3.63
CA SER A 68 21.05 7.36 3.52
C SER A 68 22.24 6.44 3.83
N ASN A 69 22.10 5.55 4.81
CA ASN A 69 23.15 4.57 5.15
C ASN A 69 23.32 3.52 4.04
N GLU A 70 22.24 2.98 3.49
CA GLU A 70 22.27 2.04 2.36
C GLU A 70 22.97 2.63 1.12
N ILE A 71 22.69 3.90 0.80
CA ILE A 71 23.35 4.62 -0.28
C ILE A 71 24.85 4.79 0.03
N SER A 72 25.20 5.15 1.27
CA SER A 72 26.60 5.34 1.68
C SER A 72 27.41 4.04 1.59
N GLU A 73 26.82 2.92 1.99
CA GLU A 73 27.44 1.60 1.88
C GLU A 73 27.60 1.17 0.41
N SER A 74 26.59 1.44 -0.42
CA SER A 74 26.66 1.18 -1.87
C SER A 74 27.79 1.99 -2.54
N VAL A 75 27.94 3.27 -2.18
CA VAL A 75 29.04 4.11 -2.68
C VAL A 75 30.39 3.58 -2.20
N ARG A 76 30.52 3.18 -0.93
CA ARG A 76 31.76 2.60 -0.39
C ARG A 76 32.14 1.30 -1.11
N ALA A 77 31.16 0.42 -1.38
CA ALA A 77 31.38 -0.81 -2.13
C ALA A 77 31.91 -0.53 -3.55
N LEU A 78 31.33 0.46 -4.25
CA LEU A 78 31.78 0.86 -5.58
C LEU A 78 33.20 1.44 -5.56
N LEU A 79 33.54 2.27 -4.57
CA LEU A 79 34.89 2.85 -4.45
C LEU A 79 35.95 1.83 -4.04
N GLY A 80 35.62 0.89 -3.14
CA GLY A 80 36.53 -0.18 -2.72
C GLY A 80 36.95 -1.09 -3.88
N THR A 81 36.06 -1.35 -4.84
CA THR A 81 36.39 -2.16 -6.02
C THR A 81 37.37 -1.49 -7.00
N ARG A 82 37.57 -0.16 -6.92
CA ARG A 82 38.49 0.57 -7.80
C ARG A 82 39.95 0.56 -7.36
N GLN A 83 40.24 0.28 -6.09
CA GLN A 83 41.63 0.23 -5.60
C GLN A 83 42.32 -1.13 -5.87
N ALA A 84 41.57 -2.18 -6.22
CA ALA A 84 42.14 -3.51 -6.43
C ALA A 84 42.63 -3.79 -7.86
N THR A 85 42.57 -2.82 -8.79
CA THR A 85 42.96 -3.04 -10.20
C THR A 85 44.11 -2.15 -10.69
N THR A 86 44.88 -1.54 -9.79
CA THR A 86 46.01 -0.66 -10.17
C THR A 86 47.40 -1.18 -9.80
N GLU A 87 47.52 -2.41 -9.28
CA GLU A 87 48.83 -3.04 -9.04
C GLU A 87 49.24 -3.94 -10.21
N ASP A 88 49.48 -3.34 -11.39
CA ASP A 88 50.43 -3.87 -12.38
C ASP A 88 50.82 -2.78 -13.41
N VAL A 89 51.44 -1.70 -12.96
CA VAL A 89 52.26 -0.85 -13.85
C VAL A 89 53.57 -0.56 -13.14
N THR A 90 54.60 -1.13 -13.75
CA THR A 90 56.01 -1.16 -13.39
C THR A 90 56.61 0.18 -12.99
N SER A 91 57.44 0.09 -11.96
CA SER A 91 58.40 1.07 -11.47
C SER A 91 59.36 1.57 -12.55
N GLU A 92 59.54 2.90 -12.63
CA GLU A 92 60.81 3.51 -13.05
C GLU A 92 61.17 4.58 -12.00
N GLN A 93 62.35 4.41 -11.40
CA GLN A 93 62.87 5.17 -10.26
C GLN A 93 63.39 6.54 -10.71
N VAL A 94 63.00 7.60 -10.00
CA VAL A 94 63.80 8.83 -9.91
C VAL A 94 63.84 9.26 -8.45
N GLU A 95 65.00 9.06 -7.84
CA GLU A 95 65.35 9.61 -6.53
C GLU A 95 65.48 11.13 -6.65
N HIS A 96 64.74 11.87 -5.82
CA HIS A 96 65.15 13.21 -5.43
C HIS A 96 64.86 13.46 -3.96
N ASP A 97 65.81 14.18 -3.40
CA ASP A 97 66.24 14.29 -2.01
C ASP A 97 65.63 15.55 -1.36
N VAL A 98 65.67 15.61 -0.02
CA VAL A 98 65.54 16.82 0.84
C VAL A 98 64.10 17.35 1.13
N PRO A 99 63.80 17.99 2.30
CA PRO A 99 64.10 17.66 3.71
C PRO A 99 62.85 17.67 4.63
N GLU A 100 63.03 17.22 5.88
CA GLU A 100 62.13 17.42 7.03
C GLU A 100 61.73 18.89 7.26
N PRO A 101 60.52 19.10 7.83
CA PRO A 101 60.40 20.11 8.88
C PRO A 101 59.62 19.63 10.12
N LEU A 102 60.31 19.79 11.25
CA LEU A 102 59.90 20.35 12.54
C LEU A 102 58.40 20.37 12.93
N VAL A 103 58.10 19.52 13.91
CA VAL A 103 57.49 19.81 15.23
C VAL A 103 56.80 21.17 15.38
N GLU A 104 55.47 21.16 15.46
CA GLU A 104 54.73 22.07 16.35
C GLU A 104 53.57 21.36 17.06
N THR A 105 53.49 21.68 18.34
CA THR A 105 52.56 21.24 19.37
C THR A 105 51.15 21.79 19.19
N SER A 106 50.12 21.00 19.50
CA SER A 106 48.75 21.48 19.79
C SER A 106 48.10 20.46 20.73
N SER A 107 48.10 20.73 22.03
CA SER A 107 47.04 21.43 22.78
C SER A 107 45.90 20.49 23.16
N GLU A 108 45.87 20.19 24.46
CA GLU A 108 44.82 19.51 25.21
C GLU A 108 43.45 20.14 24.94
N ILE A 109 42.47 19.31 24.57
CA ILE A 109 41.06 19.65 24.72
C ILE A 109 40.41 18.53 25.52
N ASN A 110 39.85 18.96 26.63
CA ASN A 110 39.23 18.21 27.70
C ASN A 110 37.86 17.70 27.25
N GLU A 111 37.72 16.40 26.95
CA GLU A 111 36.40 15.79 26.74
C GLU A 111 35.87 15.26 28.07
N ASN A 112 35.01 16.08 28.65
CA ASN A 112 34.19 15.73 29.79
C ASN A 112 33.17 14.65 29.39
N VAL A 113 33.09 13.66 30.25
CA VAL A 113 32.23 12.49 30.24
C VAL A 113 30.75 12.88 30.17
N GLU A 114 30.01 12.35 29.19
CA GLU A 114 28.61 11.98 29.41
C GLU A 114 28.37 10.58 28.85
N SER A 115 28.35 9.63 29.79
CA SER A 115 28.10 8.22 29.59
C SER A 115 26.60 8.02 29.33
N CYS A 116 26.24 7.71 28.09
CA CYS A 116 24.94 7.14 27.76
C CYS A 116 25.14 5.66 27.43
N GLU A 117 24.47 4.81 28.22
CA GLU A 117 24.50 3.35 28.13
C GLU A 117 24.06 2.86 26.73
N PRO A 118 24.76 1.87 26.14
CA PRO A 118 24.28 1.22 24.93
C PRO A 118 23.23 0.16 25.30
N LEU A 119 21.96 0.45 24.98
CA LEU A 119 20.94 -0.59 24.93
C LEU A 119 21.33 -1.62 23.86
N SER A 120 21.53 -2.84 24.35
CA SER A 120 21.81 -4.07 23.62
C SER A 120 20.76 -4.35 22.54
N CYS A 121 21.08 -4.03 21.29
CA CYS A 121 20.37 -4.54 20.14
C CYS A 121 20.85 -5.95 19.83
N ARG A 122 20.02 -6.93 20.17
CA ARG A 122 20.18 -8.35 19.79
C ARG A 122 20.30 -8.47 18.27
N GLU A 123 21.45 -8.94 17.82
CA GLU A 123 21.70 -9.39 16.46
C GLU A 123 20.78 -10.56 16.09
N ARG A 124 20.21 -10.51 14.88
CA ARG A 124 19.77 -11.71 14.15
C ARG A 124 20.37 -11.69 12.75
N PRO A 125 20.79 -12.85 12.25
CA PRO A 125 21.58 -12.98 11.03
C PRO A 125 20.73 -12.67 9.79
N MET A 126 21.28 -11.83 8.92
CA MET A 126 20.83 -11.65 7.54
C MET A 126 21.39 -12.79 6.69
N ASP A 127 20.49 -13.56 6.07
CA ASP A 127 20.84 -14.38 4.90
C ASP A 127 20.70 -13.53 3.64
N THR A 128 21.83 -13.41 2.97
CA THR A 128 22.05 -12.76 1.68
C THR A 128 21.41 -13.60 0.56
N SER A 129 20.65 -12.94 -0.30
CA SER A 129 20.36 -13.45 -1.64
C SER A 129 20.20 -12.29 -2.61
N SER A 130 21.26 -12.13 -3.40
CA SER A 130 21.45 -11.20 -4.48
C SER A 130 20.44 -11.39 -5.61
N ALA A 131 19.85 -10.31 -6.09
CA ALA A 131 19.33 -10.22 -7.45
C ALA A 131 19.45 -8.77 -7.94
N SER A 132 20.46 -8.56 -8.77
CA SER A 132 20.73 -7.37 -9.56
C SER A 132 19.70 -7.23 -10.69
N LEU A 133 19.07 -6.06 -10.82
CA LEU A 133 18.38 -5.65 -12.04
C LEU A 133 18.62 -4.17 -12.29
N ALA A 134 19.06 -3.90 -13.51
CA ALA A 134 19.65 -2.66 -13.97
C ALA A 134 18.67 -1.48 -13.93
N THR A 135 19.23 -0.33 -13.57
CA THR A 135 18.66 1.01 -13.70
C THR A 135 18.87 1.53 -15.12
N ASP A 136 17.81 1.97 -15.78
CA ASP A 136 17.88 2.94 -16.87
C ASP A 136 16.97 4.12 -16.51
N THR A 137 17.57 5.12 -15.84
CA THR A 137 16.92 6.40 -15.54
C THR A 137 17.32 7.40 -16.62
N LEU A 138 16.44 7.59 -17.61
CA LEU A 138 16.57 8.67 -18.59
C LEU A 138 16.09 9.98 -17.97
N SER A 139 17.03 10.88 -17.69
CA SER A 139 16.76 12.29 -17.41
C SER A 139 16.27 12.98 -18.69
N ALA A 140 15.03 13.47 -18.67
CA ALA A 140 14.52 14.41 -19.66
C ALA A 140 13.83 15.58 -18.96
N SER A 141 14.57 16.66 -18.78
CA SER A 141 14.01 18.01 -18.72
C SER A 141 13.50 18.37 -20.12
N LEU A 142 12.34 19.03 -20.23
CA LEU A 142 12.12 20.12 -21.18
C LEU A 142 10.72 20.75 -21.04
N ALA A 143 10.75 22.07 -20.79
CA ALA A 143 9.84 23.14 -21.19
C ALA A 143 8.35 22.82 -21.45
N ASN A 144 7.50 23.33 -20.56
CA ASN A 144 6.10 23.60 -20.86
C ASN A 144 5.98 24.97 -21.53
N ASP A 145 5.99 25.01 -22.86
CA ASP A 145 5.50 26.16 -23.60
C ASP A 145 4.01 25.99 -23.89
N THR A 146 3.25 26.92 -23.32
CA THR A 146 1.81 27.05 -23.44
C THR A 146 1.51 27.69 -24.79
N SER A 147 0.81 26.99 -25.67
CA SER A 147 0.23 27.58 -26.87
C SER A 147 -1.09 26.90 -27.20
N SER A 148 -2.16 27.57 -26.77
CA SER A 148 -3.54 27.30 -27.17
C SER A 148 -3.77 27.87 -28.58
N ALA A 149 -4.10 27.02 -29.56
CA ALA A 149 -4.98 27.38 -30.68
C ALA A 149 -5.38 26.14 -31.50
N SER A 150 -6.61 25.68 -31.24
CA SER A 150 -7.61 25.27 -32.23
C SER A 150 -7.16 24.56 -33.52
N LEU A 151 -7.36 23.24 -33.57
CA LEU A 151 -7.71 22.57 -34.82
C LEU A 151 -8.76 21.49 -34.54
N ALA A 152 -10.03 21.84 -34.79
CA ALA A 152 -11.13 20.90 -34.80
C ALA A 152 -10.92 19.93 -35.98
N LYS A 153 -10.38 18.76 -35.68
CA LYS A 153 -10.28 17.66 -36.64
C LYS A 153 -11.28 16.59 -36.21
N ASP A 154 -12.44 16.65 -36.86
CA ASP A 154 -13.48 15.63 -36.80
C ASP A 154 -12.89 14.28 -37.19
N THR A 155 -12.46 13.54 -36.17
CA THR A 155 -12.08 12.14 -36.29
C THR A 155 -13.26 11.34 -35.78
N SER A 156 -14.22 11.10 -36.67
CA SER A 156 -15.20 10.02 -36.59
C SER A 156 -14.49 8.66 -36.72
N SER A 157 -13.52 8.42 -35.85
CA SER A 157 -12.84 7.14 -35.73
C SER A 157 -13.80 6.23 -34.96
N ALA A 158 -14.55 5.43 -35.71
CA ALA A 158 -15.35 4.34 -35.20
C ALA A 158 -14.45 3.48 -34.30
N LYS A 159 -14.57 3.74 -33.00
CA LYS A 159 -13.73 3.18 -31.94
C LYS A 159 -14.15 1.73 -31.82
N ASP A 160 -13.47 0.88 -32.56
CA ASP A 160 -13.61 -0.57 -32.55
C ASP A 160 -13.13 -1.06 -31.18
N SER A 161 -13.98 -0.87 -30.16
CA SER A 161 -13.73 -1.30 -28.79
C SER A 161 -13.93 -2.79 -28.73
N SER A 162 -12.93 -3.53 -29.21
CA SER A 162 -12.84 -4.96 -28.97
C SER A 162 -13.15 -5.22 -27.48
N PRO A 163 -14.06 -6.16 -27.16
CA PRO A 163 -14.41 -6.46 -25.79
C PRO A 163 -13.14 -6.82 -25.03
N LYS A 164 -12.74 -5.99 -24.05
CA LYS A 164 -11.59 -6.28 -23.20
C LYS A 164 -11.84 -7.63 -22.55
N GLU A 165 -11.06 -8.63 -22.95
CA GLU A 165 -11.14 -9.98 -22.39
C GLU A 165 -10.89 -9.85 -20.89
N MET A 166 -11.92 -10.09 -20.07
CA MET A 166 -11.80 -9.97 -18.62
C MET A 166 -11.06 -11.21 -18.10
N GLU A 167 -10.08 -10.98 -17.24
CA GLU A 167 -9.40 -12.05 -16.54
C GLU A 167 -10.33 -12.61 -15.46
N ILE A 168 -10.41 -13.94 -15.38
CA ILE A 168 -11.22 -14.60 -14.35
C ILE A 168 -10.26 -15.25 -13.37
N TRP A 169 -10.31 -14.77 -12.13
CA TRP A 169 -9.46 -15.24 -11.06
C TRP A 169 -10.23 -16.23 -10.19
N GLN A 170 -9.64 -17.38 -9.87
CA GLN A 170 -10.25 -18.35 -8.94
C GLN A 170 -9.45 -18.44 -7.64
N CYS A 171 -10.12 -18.22 -6.51
CA CYS A 171 -9.49 -18.38 -5.20
C CYS A 171 -9.12 -19.84 -4.95
N GLN A 172 -7.87 -20.12 -4.59
CA GLN A 172 -7.41 -21.48 -4.30
C GLN A 172 -8.06 -22.09 -3.05
N LYS A 173 -8.34 -21.28 -2.02
CA LYS A 173 -8.92 -21.78 -0.75
C LYS A 173 -10.41 -22.09 -0.85
N CYS A 174 -11.22 -21.18 -1.41
CA CYS A 174 -12.68 -21.35 -1.47
C CYS A 174 -13.25 -21.67 -2.85
N ARG A 175 -12.40 -21.72 -3.89
CA ARG A 175 -12.79 -21.98 -5.29
C ARG A 175 -13.76 -20.96 -5.90
N LYS A 176 -14.02 -19.83 -5.23
CA LYS A 176 -14.89 -18.75 -5.74
C LYS A 176 -14.22 -18.04 -6.92
N GLU A 177 -14.97 -17.86 -8.00
CA GLU A 177 -14.55 -17.12 -9.19
C GLU A 177 -14.82 -15.62 -9.04
N PHE A 178 -13.85 -14.81 -9.46
CA PHE A 178 -13.90 -13.36 -9.52
C PHE A 178 -13.70 -12.93 -10.97
N ARG A 179 -14.71 -12.25 -11.53
CA ARG A 179 -14.70 -11.75 -12.92
C ARG A 179 -14.32 -10.27 -13.02
N GLN A 180 -13.78 -9.71 -11.95
CA GLN A 180 -13.46 -8.29 -11.89
C GLN A 180 -11.98 -8.10 -12.21
N ASN A 181 -11.69 -7.16 -13.10
CA ASN A 181 -10.33 -6.65 -13.32
C ASN A 181 -9.80 -5.83 -12.14
N SER A 182 -10.53 -5.77 -11.02
CA SER A 182 -10.14 -4.97 -9.87
C SER A 182 -9.40 -5.83 -8.86
N VAL A 183 -8.10 -5.56 -8.72
CA VAL A 183 -7.25 -6.11 -7.66
C VAL A 183 -7.87 -5.86 -6.27
N LEU A 184 -8.60 -4.75 -6.09
CA LEU A 184 -9.26 -4.44 -4.82
C LEU A 184 -10.31 -5.48 -4.42
N GLY A 185 -11.02 -6.07 -5.39
CA GLY A 185 -11.99 -7.14 -5.13
C GLY A 185 -11.32 -8.41 -4.61
N LEU A 186 -10.17 -8.76 -5.19
CA LEU A 186 -9.36 -9.90 -4.73
C LEU A 186 -8.79 -9.67 -3.34
N LEU A 187 -8.23 -8.47 -3.08
CA LEU A 187 -7.70 -8.11 -1.76
C LEU A 187 -8.77 -8.11 -0.67
N SER A 188 -9.96 -7.57 -0.96
CA SER A 188 -11.09 -7.62 -0.02
C SER A 188 -11.50 -9.05 0.29
N HIS A 189 -11.49 -9.94 -0.71
CA HIS A 189 -11.75 -11.36 -0.49
C HIS A 189 -10.70 -12.04 0.38
N ILE A 190 -9.41 -11.78 0.17
CA ILE A 190 -8.32 -12.32 0.99
C ILE A 190 -8.45 -11.85 2.45
N ALA A 191 -8.78 -10.57 2.66
CA ALA A 191 -8.95 -10.01 4.00
C ALA A 191 -10.00 -10.77 4.82
N VAL A 192 -11.06 -11.28 4.18
CA VAL A 192 -12.07 -12.13 4.83
C VAL A 192 -11.50 -13.49 5.23
N HIS A 193 -10.64 -14.09 4.41
CA HIS A 193 -10.03 -15.38 4.73
C HIS A 193 -8.97 -15.30 5.82
N GLU A 194 -8.10 -14.30 5.74
CA GLU A 194 -7.04 -14.06 6.72
C GLU A 194 -7.60 -13.49 8.03
N SER A 195 -8.91 -13.26 8.12
CA SER A 195 -9.58 -12.67 9.28
C SER A 195 -8.87 -11.40 9.75
N VAL A 196 -8.42 -10.57 8.81
CA VAL A 196 -7.68 -9.34 9.12
C VAL A 196 -8.66 -8.40 9.80
N SER A 197 -8.60 -8.40 11.13
CA SER A 197 -9.44 -7.62 12.02
C SER A 197 -9.24 -6.13 11.79
N CYS A 198 -10.34 -5.40 11.62
CA CYS A 198 -10.38 -3.95 11.71
C CYS A 198 -11.01 -3.57 13.05
N PRO A 199 -10.22 -3.29 14.11
CA PRO A 199 -10.77 -2.88 15.39
C PRO A 199 -11.53 -1.56 15.24
N CYS A 200 -12.59 -1.38 16.03
CA CYS A 200 -13.24 -0.08 16.16
C CYS A 200 -12.25 0.91 16.81
N PHE A 201 -12.20 2.15 16.31
CA PHE A 201 -11.33 3.19 16.86
C PHE A 201 -11.99 4.04 17.95
N ILE A 202 -13.25 3.76 18.29
CA ILE A 202 -13.95 4.42 19.40
C ILE A 202 -13.48 3.79 20.70
N GLU A 203 -13.06 4.63 21.64
CA GLU A 203 -12.65 4.21 22.98
C GLU A 203 -13.79 3.40 23.64
N ASP A 204 -13.42 2.37 24.39
CA ASP A 204 -14.33 1.39 25.01
C ASP A 204 -15.16 0.51 24.06
N CYS A 205 -14.95 0.59 22.75
CA CYS A 205 -15.55 -0.35 21.81
C CYS A 205 -14.61 -1.52 21.50
N SER A 206 -14.89 -2.69 22.09
CA SER A 206 -14.14 -3.94 21.82
C SER A 206 -14.57 -4.65 20.53
N PHE A 207 -15.45 -4.04 19.73
CA PHE A 207 -15.95 -4.67 18.52
C PHE A 207 -14.91 -4.68 17.41
N VAL A 208 -14.76 -5.82 16.75
CA VAL A 208 -13.82 -6.03 15.65
C VAL A 208 -14.59 -6.31 14.37
N CYS A 209 -14.38 -5.46 13.37
CA CYS A 209 -14.98 -5.59 12.05
C CYS A 209 -14.17 -6.54 11.17
N LYS A 210 -14.87 -7.34 10.35
CA LYS A 210 -14.23 -8.30 9.41
C LYS A 210 -13.69 -7.62 8.17
N THR A 211 -14.35 -6.55 7.74
CA THR A 211 -13.96 -5.76 6.58
C THR A 211 -13.94 -4.30 6.95
N ALA A 212 -13.04 -3.53 6.36
CA ALA A 212 -13.00 -2.12 6.63
C ALA A 212 -14.30 -1.40 6.17
N SER A 213 -14.99 -1.88 5.12
CA SER A 213 -16.32 -1.38 4.75
C SER A 213 -17.36 -1.55 5.87
N SER A 214 -17.29 -2.66 6.61
CA SER A 214 -18.19 -2.90 7.76
C SER A 214 -17.91 -2.00 8.97
N VAL A 215 -16.76 -1.31 9.02
CA VAL A 215 -16.47 -0.33 10.06
C VAL A 215 -17.42 0.87 9.95
N GLY A 216 -17.70 1.36 8.73
CA GLY A 216 -18.63 2.46 8.53
C GLY A 216 -20.05 2.11 9.01
N ASP A 217 -20.53 0.91 8.66
CA ASP A 217 -21.83 0.41 9.12
C ASP A 217 -21.84 0.20 10.64
N HIS A 218 -20.75 -0.30 11.21
CA HIS A 218 -20.60 -0.46 12.65
C HIS A 218 -20.68 0.89 13.38
N LEU A 219 -19.96 1.90 12.91
CA LEU A 219 -20.01 3.26 13.47
C LEU A 219 -21.41 3.84 13.44
N ARG A 220 -22.13 3.67 12.33
CA ARG A 220 -23.51 4.15 12.19
C ARG A 220 -24.46 3.44 13.17
N ASN A 221 -24.36 2.12 13.27
CA ASN A 221 -25.33 1.31 14.00
C ASN A 221 -25.03 1.18 15.51
N ARG A 222 -23.76 1.24 15.91
CA ARG A 222 -23.34 1.06 17.32
C ARG A 222 -22.97 2.35 18.01
N HIS A 223 -22.42 3.31 17.28
CA HIS A 223 -21.99 4.59 17.83
C HIS A 223 -22.89 5.75 17.43
N GLY A 224 -23.90 5.51 16.60
CA GLY A 224 -24.83 6.55 16.15
C GLY A 224 -24.17 7.61 15.28
N PHE A 225 -23.05 7.29 14.63
CA PHE A 225 -22.32 8.27 13.82
C PHE A 225 -23.17 8.69 12.62
N SER A 226 -23.32 10.01 12.43
CA SER A 226 -23.93 10.58 11.25
C SER A 226 -23.02 10.41 10.01
N ALA A 227 -23.56 10.68 8.82
CA ALA A 227 -22.77 10.63 7.60
C ALA A 227 -21.63 11.67 7.61
N GLU A 228 -21.85 12.85 8.19
CA GLU A 228 -20.86 13.91 8.32
C GLU A 228 -19.74 13.51 9.28
N GLN A 229 -20.07 12.89 10.42
CA GLN A 229 -19.07 12.38 11.36
C GLN A 229 -18.23 11.27 10.72
N ILE A 230 -18.84 10.35 9.97
CA ILE A 230 -18.09 9.33 9.22
C ILE A 230 -17.14 10.00 8.21
N LYS A 231 -17.59 11.05 7.51
CA LYS A 231 -16.74 11.83 6.58
C LYS A 231 -15.57 12.49 7.32
N TYR A 232 -15.80 13.05 8.50
CA TYR A 232 -14.73 13.61 9.35
C TYR A 232 -13.65 12.57 9.71
N HIS A 233 -14.05 11.32 9.98
CA HIS A 233 -13.13 10.23 10.29
C HIS A 233 -12.60 9.47 9.06
N GLN A 234 -12.86 9.96 7.84
CA GLN A 234 -12.43 9.31 6.60
C GLN A 234 -10.90 9.08 6.49
N PRO A 235 -10.01 9.97 7.00
CA PRO A 235 -8.56 9.68 7.00
C PRO A 235 -8.19 8.45 7.83
N LEU A 236 -8.77 8.31 9.03
CA LEU A 236 -8.54 7.15 9.90
C LEU A 236 -9.07 5.85 9.28
N LEU A 237 -10.29 5.90 8.73
CA LEU A 237 -10.87 4.78 8.00
C LEU A 237 -10.01 4.38 6.80
N SER A 238 -9.47 5.36 6.07
CA SER A 238 -8.58 5.11 4.94
C SER A 238 -7.28 4.45 5.37
N ARG A 239 -6.68 4.86 6.50
CA ARG A 239 -5.48 4.22 7.06
C ARG A 239 -5.74 2.75 7.43
N LEU A 240 -6.88 2.47 8.07
CA LEU A 240 -7.29 1.09 8.39
C LEU A 240 -7.51 0.24 7.13
N MET A 241 -8.14 0.81 6.10
CA MET A 241 -8.35 0.14 4.81
C MET A 241 -7.02 -0.18 4.14
N THR A 242 -6.07 0.76 4.13
CA THR A 242 -4.74 0.57 3.54
C THR A 242 -3.97 -0.52 4.28
N GLN A 243 -3.93 -0.48 5.62
CA GLN A 243 -3.30 -1.54 6.41
C GLN A 243 -3.91 -2.93 6.15
N GLN A 244 -5.24 -3.01 6.02
CA GLN A 244 -5.92 -4.27 5.68
C GLN A 244 -5.52 -4.75 4.28
N ARG A 245 -5.45 -3.83 3.31
CA ARG A 245 -5.06 -4.15 1.92
C ARG A 245 -3.59 -4.58 1.84
N ASP A 246 -2.69 -3.94 2.56
CA ASP A 246 -1.26 -4.29 2.53
C ASP A 246 -1.03 -5.70 3.09
N LYS A 247 -1.69 -6.03 4.21
CA LYS A 247 -1.69 -7.40 4.76
C LYS A 247 -2.27 -8.41 3.78
N ALA A 248 -3.39 -8.09 3.13
CA ALA A 248 -3.99 -8.95 2.12
C ALA A 248 -3.10 -9.10 0.87
N LYS A 249 -2.41 -8.04 0.46
CA LYS A 249 -1.54 -8.00 -0.72
C LYS A 249 -0.32 -8.91 -0.54
N ALA A 250 0.25 -8.95 0.67
CA ALA A 250 1.32 -9.89 1.01
C ALA A 250 0.90 -11.37 0.84
N LYS A 251 -0.40 -11.65 0.88
CA LYS A 251 -0.99 -12.99 0.71
C LYS A 251 -1.58 -13.23 -0.67
N LEU A 252 -1.47 -12.29 -1.61
CA LEU A 252 -2.15 -12.38 -2.91
C LEU A 252 -1.78 -13.67 -3.67
N ASN A 253 -0.49 -14.00 -3.73
CA ASN A 253 -0.01 -15.19 -4.46
C ASN A 253 -0.44 -16.51 -3.82
N ASP A 254 -0.68 -16.55 -2.50
CA ASP A 254 -1.14 -17.76 -1.80
C ASP A 254 -2.57 -18.14 -2.18
N TYR A 255 -3.40 -17.12 -2.47
CA TYR A 255 -4.82 -17.28 -2.81
C TYR A 255 -5.08 -17.27 -4.31
N PHE A 256 -4.34 -16.45 -5.03
CA PHE A 256 -4.48 -16.18 -6.44
C PHE A 256 -3.11 -16.24 -7.13
N PRO A 257 -2.47 -17.42 -7.20
CA PRO A 257 -1.23 -17.56 -7.96
C PRO A 257 -1.49 -17.23 -9.44
N PRO A 258 -0.48 -16.84 -10.23
CA PRO A 258 -0.66 -16.57 -11.66
C PRO A 258 -1.32 -17.73 -12.43
N SER A 259 -1.10 -18.97 -12.00
CA SER A 259 -1.73 -20.18 -12.55
C SER A 259 -3.23 -20.29 -12.29
N SER A 260 -3.78 -19.50 -11.34
CA SER A 260 -5.21 -19.44 -11.04
C SER A 260 -5.98 -18.45 -11.92
N CYS A 261 -5.28 -17.67 -12.74
CA CYS A 261 -5.90 -16.82 -13.75
C CYS A 261 -6.37 -17.72 -14.90
N ILE A 262 -7.68 -17.87 -15.03
CA ILE A 262 -8.31 -18.59 -16.12
C ILE A 262 -8.59 -17.56 -17.22
N SER A 263 -7.83 -17.61 -18.31
CA SER A 263 -8.12 -16.82 -19.49
C SER A 263 -9.53 -17.14 -20.00
N SER A 264 -10.23 -16.15 -20.56
CA SER A 264 -11.61 -16.37 -21.03
C SER A 264 -11.67 -17.44 -22.13
N LYS A 265 -10.61 -17.58 -22.94
CA LYS A 265 -10.45 -18.70 -23.89
C LYS A 265 -10.41 -20.06 -23.19
N ALA A 266 -9.62 -20.23 -22.13
CA ALA A 266 -9.53 -21.48 -21.39
C ALA A 266 -10.86 -21.87 -20.73
N ARG A 267 -11.65 -20.88 -20.26
CA ARG A 267 -12.97 -21.14 -19.68
C ARG A 267 -13.95 -21.76 -20.66
N LYS A 268 -13.98 -21.32 -21.93
CA LYS A 268 -14.88 -21.90 -22.94
C LYS A 268 -14.57 -23.38 -23.16
N THR A 269 -13.29 -23.72 -23.21
CA THR A 269 -12.83 -25.11 -23.32
C THR A 269 -13.20 -25.92 -22.07
N LEU A 270 -12.96 -25.38 -20.87
CA LEU A 270 -13.22 -26.09 -19.61
C LEU A 270 -14.72 -26.29 -19.36
N LYS A 271 -15.56 -25.31 -19.77
CA LYS A 271 -17.01 -25.46 -19.73
C LYS A 271 -17.50 -26.56 -20.66
N ARG A 272 -17.00 -26.62 -21.90
CA ARG A 272 -17.31 -27.70 -22.85
C ARG A 272 -16.86 -29.07 -22.32
N ALA A 273 -15.62 -29.17 -21.83
CA ALA A 273 -15.11 -30.42 -21.26
C ALA A 273 -15.93 -30.91 -20.06
N ARG A 274 -16.43 -29.99 -19.22
CA ARG A 274 -17.29 -30.34 -18.07
C ARG A 274 -18.71 -30.73 -18.50
N GLU A 275 -19.26 -30.11 -19.53
CA GLU A 275 -20.56 -30.47 -20.13
C GLU A 275 -20.48 -31.84 -20.85
N GLU A 276 -19.37 -32.12 -21.54
CA GLU A 276 -19.07 -33.41 -22.18
C GLU A 276 -18.91 -34.52 -21.12
N SER A 277 -18.12 -34.29 -20.06
CA SER A 277 -17.95 -35.27 -18.98
C SER A 277 -19.23 -35.60 -18.20
N CYS A 278 -20.27 -34.77 -18.27
CA CYS A 278 -21.54 -35.02 -17.58
C CYS A 278 -22.53 -35.81 -18.46
N SER A 279 -22.35 -35.80 -19.79
CA SER A 279 -23.28 -36.42 -20.73
C SER A 279 -23.12 -37.95 -20.79
N ASP A 280 -21.92 -38.47 -20.53
CA ASP A 280 -21.63 -39.90 -20.59
C ASP A 280 -22.10 -40.69 -19.36
N GLN A 281 -22.39 -40.02 -18.23
CA GLN A 281 -22.81 -40.69 -17.00
C GLN A 281 -24.33 -40.91 -16.89
N VAL A 282 -25.13 -40.35 -17.79
CA VAL A 282 -26.61 -40.47 -17.74
C VAL A 282 -27.11 -41.73 -18.46
N ALA A 283 -26.27 -42.45 -19.20
CA ALA A 283 -26.68 -43.62 -19.96
C ALA A 283 -26.70 -44.94 -19.15
N ASP A 284 -26.06 -45.00 -17.98
CA ASP A 284 -25.81 -46.29 -17.29
C ASP A 284 -26.62 -46.48 -15.98
N THR A 285 -27.54 -45.57 -15.65
CA THR A 285 -28.42 -45.73 -14.47
C THR A 285 -29.80 -46.29 -14.81
N SER A 286 -30.10 -46.56 -16.08
CA SER A 286 -31.39 -47.14 -16.51
C SER A 286 -31.49 -48.66 -16.36
N ALA A 287 -30.38 -49.37 -16.06
CA ALA A 287 -30.37 -50.83 -15.99
C ALA A 287 -30.65 -51.41 -14.58
N SER A 288 -30.58 -50.61 -13.50
CA SER A 288 -30.62 -51.15 -12.12
C SER A 288 -31.97 -51.07 -11.41
N VAL A 289 -33.05 -50.65 -12.09
CA VAL A 289 -34.40 -50.51 -11.46
C VAL A 289 -35.31 -51.74 -11.71
N GLN A 290 -34.89 -52.76 -12.45
CA GLN A 290 -35.73 -53.93 -12.72
C GLN A 290 -35.57 -55.14 -11.77
N LEU A 291 -34.75 -55.05 -10.72
CA LEU A 291 -34.47 -56.19 -9.83
C LEU A 291 -35.24 -56.20 -8.49
N TYR A 292 -36.33 -55.42 -8.38
CA TYR A 292 -37.25 -55.43 -7.23
C TYR A 292 -38.71 -55.44 -7.66
N ARG A 293 -39.12 -56.46 -8.42
CA ARG A 293 -40.52 -56.87 -8.56
C ARG A 293 -40.66 -58.37 -8.48
#